data_AF-A0AAW0MUP8-F1
#
_entry.id   AF-A0AAW0MUP8-F1
#
_cell.length_a   1.000
_cell.length_b   1.000
_cell.length_c   1.000
_cell.angle_alpha   90.00
_cell.angle_beta   90.00
_cell.angle_gamma   90.00
#
_symmetry.space_group_name_H-M   'P 1'
#
loop_
_entity.id
_entity.type
_entity.pdbx_description
1 polymer ?
#
loop_
_entity_poly.entity_id
_entity_poly.type
_entity_poly.pdbx_seq_one_letter_code
_entity_poly.pdbx_strand_id
1 'polypeptide(L)'
;MNPERLGGSVTIAEAREQQCLNQRNSKLQKRLKIEEEKKRKKEEEERENQKFKDQQRQKAEQQERRRKHEDDRRREQFAPDHHRLNDRFLQQMSSRNAPLGIAEPTPNTSVTPKVKMSLKEQELEHKRTNTAFLDKLERQMKTEMNICGESSSPSQSPPEPLCSGRTAGDGEPNTASDFEWALMKLMTKFPDFNKDALEDILNQCSGDYEQAYELLSL
;
A
#
# COMPACT_ATOMS: atom_id res chain seq x y z
N MET A 1 64.80 8.27 -42.17
CA MET A 1 64.53 7.02 -41.45
C MET A 1 63.30 6.37 -42.06
N ASN A 2 63.40 5.14 -42.57
CA ASN A 2 62.25 4.39 -43.10
C ASN A 2 61.54 3.68 -41.94
N PRO A 3 60.20 3.71 -41.86
CA PRO A 3 59.46 3.07 -40.79
C PRO A 3 59.63 1.55 -40.82
N GLU A 4 59.84 0.96 -39.64
CA GLU A 4 60.03 -0.47 -39.46
C GLU A 4 58.72 -1.22 -39.82
N ARG A 5 58.83 -2.27 -40.66
CA ARG A 5 57.67 -2.97 -41.26
C ARG A 5 57.62 -4.40 -40.73
N LEU A 6 56.44 -4.83 -40.29
CA LEU A 6 56.19 -6.19 -39.83
C LEU A 6 55.80 -7.04 -41.06
N GLY A 7 56.80 -7.43 -41.86
CA GLY A 7 56.66 -8.41 -42.95
C GLY A 7 55.38 -8.29 -43.79
N GLY A 8 55.28 -7.25 -44.64
CA GLY A 8 54.09 -7.00 -45.46
C GLY A 8 53.90 -5.52 -45.80
N SER A 9 52.68 -5.15 -46.21
CA SER A 9 52.32 -3.74 -46.48
C SER A 9 52.22 -2.89 -45.21
N VAL A 10 51.91 -3.52 -44.07
CA VAL A 10 51.55 -2.89 -42.79
C VAL A 10 52.80 -2.50 -41.99
N THR A 11 52.77 -1.30 -41.42
CA THR A 11 53.83 -0.81 -40.53
C THR A 11 53.65 -1.33 -39.10
N ILE A 12 54.73 -1.47 -38.33
CA ILE A 12 54.65 -1.94 -36.93
C ILE A 12 53.76 -1.02 -36.08
N ALA A 13 53.82 0.29 -36.35
CA ALA A 13 53.01 1.30 -35.67
C ALA A 13 51.51 1.07 -35.90
N GLU A 14 51.11 0.84 -37.15
CA GLU A 14 49.74 0.57 -37.54
C GLU A 14 49.21 -0.74 -36.92
N ALA A 15 50.02 -1.81 -36.90
CA ALA A 15 49.62 -3.06 -36.26
C ALA A 15 49.35 -2.90 -34.75
N ARG A 16 50.17 -2.09 -34.06
CA ARG A 16 49.97 -1.77 -32.64
C ARG A 16 48.72 -0.92 -32.42
N GLU A 17 48.48 0.07 -33.28
CA GLU A 17 47.26 0.88 -33.24
C GLU A 17 46.01 0.01 -33.42
N GLN A 18 46.00 -0.88 -34.42
CA GLN A 18 44.92 -1.83 -34.65
C GLN A 18 44.67 -2.74 -33.45
N GLN A 19 45.75 -3.26 -32.83
CA GLN A 19 45.64 -4.05 -31.60
C GLN A 19 45.01 -3.25 -30.45
N CYS A 20 45.43 -1.99 -30.26
CA CYS A 20 44.86 -1.10 -29.25
C CYS A 20 43.38 -0.81 -29.50
N LEU A 21 43.00 -0.52 -30.75
CA LEU A 21 41.61 -0.29 -31.15
C LEU A 21 40.75 -1.53 -30.91
N ASN A 22 41.23 -2.71 -31.29
CA ASN A 22 40.52 -3.98 -31.10
C ASN A 22 40.29 -4.29 -29.61
N GLN A 23 41.29 -4.08 -28.76
CA GLN A 23 41.12 -4.25 -27.32
C GLN A 23 40.12 -3.26 -26.74
N ARG A 24 40.14 -2.00 -27.18
CA ARG A 24 39.18 -0.97 -26.76
C ARG A 24 37.76 -1.33 -27.20
N ASN A 25 37.57 -1.72 -28.45
CA ASN A 25 36.28 -2.09 -29.01
C ASN A 25 35.70 -3.35 -28.35
N SER A 26 36.53 -4.37 -28.11
CA SER A 26 36.12 -5.58 -27.38
C SER A 26 35.64 -5.26 -25.96
N LYS A 27 36.36 -4.39 -25.24
CA LYS A 27 35.94 -3.92 -23.91
C LYS A 27 34.60 -3.17 -23.96
N LEU A 28 34.41 -2.30 -24.94
CA LEU A 28 33.17 -1.55 -25.12
C LEU A 28 31.98 -2.48 -25.43
N GLN A 29 32.15 -3.43 -26.35
CA GLN A 29 31.10 -4.40 -26.69
C GLN A 29 30.70 -5.26 -25.49
N LYS A 30 31.67 -5.71 -24.67
CA LYS A 30 31.36 -6.45 -23.44
C LYS A 30 30.53 -5.63 -22.46
N ARG A 31 30.86 -4.35 -22.27
CA ARG A 31 30.10 -3.46 -21.40
C ARG A 31 28.66 -3.24 -21.90
N LEU A 32 28.51 -2.99 -23.20
CA LEU A 32 27.18 -2.83 -23.82
C LEU A 32 26.32 -4.09 -23.65
N LYS A 33 26.88 -5.28 -23.89
CA LYS A 33 26.15 -6.54 -23.70
C LYS A 33 25.70 -6.75 -22.25
N ILE A 34 26.56 -6.44 -21.28
CA ILE A 34 26.22 -6.55 -19.86
C ILE A 34 25.10 -5.58 -19.49
N GLU A 35 25.16 -4.34 -19.99
CA GLU A 35 24.16 -3.32 -19.72
C GLU A 35 22.81 -3.66 -20.36
N GLU A 36 22.81 -4.17 -21.59
CA GLU A 36 21.62 -4.63 -22.30
C GLU A 36 20.94 -5.79 -21.57
N GLU A 37 21.70 -6.80 -21.16
CA GLU A 37 21.21 -7.93 -20.36
C GLU A 37 20.63 -7.46 -19.02
N LYS A 38 21.31 -6.51 -18.35
CA LYS A 38 20.84 -5.94 -17.08
C LYS A 38 19.54 -5.14 -17.28
N LYS A 39 19.42 -4.38 -18.36
CA LYS A 39 18.21 -3.63 -18.69
C LYS A 39 17.06 -4.58 -18.99
N ARG A 40 17.28 -5.60 -19.82
CA ARG A 40 16.28 -6.62 -20.16
C ARG A 40 15.74 -7.33 -18.92
N LYS A 41 16.61 -7.73 -17.99
CA LYS A 41 16.20 -8.37 -16.72
C LYS A 41 15.31 -7.48 -15.87
N LYS A 42 15.66 -6.19 -15.75
CA LYS A 42 14.84 -5.21 -15.02
C LYS A 42 13.45 -5.04 -15.64
N GLU A 43 13.38 -4.93 -16.97
CA GLU A 43 12.11 -4.81 -17.68
C GLU A 43 11.23 -6.06 -17.51
N GLU A 44 11.83 -7.24 -17.43
CA GLU A 44 11.10 -8.48 -17.15
C GLU A 44 10.54 -8.52 -15.73
N GLU A 45 11.36 -8.20 -14.73
CA GLU A 45 10.95 -8.09 -13.34
C GLU A 45 9.83 -7.05 -13.16
N GLU A 46 9.93 -5.90 -13.84
CA GLU A 46 8.89 -4.87 -13.82
C GLU A 46 7.57 -5.37 -14.43
N ARG A 47 7.64 -6.12 -15.54
CA ARG A 47 6.45 -6.76 -16.14
C ARG A 47 5.81 -7.76 -15.19
N GLU A 48 6.59 -8.57 -14.49
CA GLU A 48 6.06 -9.53 -13.52
C GLU A 48 5.44 -8.83 -12.30
N ASN A 49 6.11 -7.81 -11.77
CA ASN A 49 5.57 -6.96 -10.70
C ASN A 49 4.26 -6.30 -11.13
N GLN A 50 4.18 -5.82 -12.36
CA GLN A 50 2.96 -5.23 -12.91
C GLN A 50 1.83 -6.27 -13.01
N LYS A 51 2.12 -7.49 -13.49
CA LYS A 51 1.15 -8.59 -13.52
C LYS A 51 0.60 -8.91 -12.13
N PHE A 52 1.46 -8.96 -11.11
CA PHE A 52 1.02 -9.24 -9.74
C PHE A 52 0.09 -8.14 -9.20
N LYS A 53 0.43 -6.87 -9.44
CA LYS A 53 -0.44 -5.73 -9.10
C LYS A 53 -1.78 -5.78 -9.82
N ASP A 54 -1.79 -6.13 -11.10
CA ASP A 54 -3.02 -6.28 -11.89
C ASP A 54 -3.89 -7.43 -11.37
N GLN A 55 -3.29 -8.57 -11.02
CA GLN A 55 -4.01 -9.67 -10.39
C GLN A 55 -4.62 -9.27 -9.05
N GLN A 56 -3.90 -8.51 -8.23
CA GLN A 56 -4.42 -8.03 -6.95
C GLN A 56 -5.60 -7.07 -7.14
N ARG A 57 -5.49 -6.13 -8.10
CA ARG A 57 -6.59 -5.24 -8.50
C ARG A 57 -7.81 -6.03 -8.97
N GLN A 58 -7.63 -7.02 -9.83
CA GLN A 58 -8.74 -7.85 -10.33
C GLN A 58 -9.42 -8.63 -9.20
N LYS A 59 -8.64 -9.17 -8.25
CA LYS A 59 -9.20 -9.85 -7.07
C LYS A 59 -10.02 -8.90 -6.20
N ALA A 60 -9.50 -7.69 -5.95
CA ALA A 60 -10.22 -6.66 -5.19
C ALA A 60 -11.53 -6.25 -5.88
N GLU A 61 -11.49 -6.00 -7.19
CA GLU A 61 -12.67 -5.64 -7.99
C GLU A 61 -13.71 -6.77 -8.01
N GLN A 62 -13.28 -8.02 -8.13
CA GLN A 62 -14.19 -9.16 -8.09
C GLN A 62 -14.85 -9.31 -6.71
N GLN A 63 -14.11 -9.08 -5.63
CA GLN A 63 -14.65 -9.10 -4.29
C GLN A 63 -15.66 -7.95 -4.07
N GLU A 64 -15.35 -6.75 -4.53
CA GLU A 64 -16.25 -5.60 -4.47
C GLU A 64 -17.55 -5.85 -5.25
N ARG A 65 -17.44 -6.39 -6.47
CA ARG A 65 -18.61 -6.77 -7.27
C ARG A 65 -19.51 -7.78 -6.55
N ARG A 66 -18.91 -8.78 -5.89
CA ARG A 66 -19.67 -9.75 -5.07
C ARG A 66 -20.36 -9.10 -3.88
N ARG A 67 -19.65 -8.25 -3.12
CA ARG A 67 -20.22 -7.51 -1.98
C ARG A 67 -21.38 -6.61 -2.41
N LYS A 68 -21.20 -5.86 -3.50
CA LYS A 68 -22.24 -4.98 -4.03
C LYS A 68 -23.48 -5.76 -4.42
N HIS A 69 -23.31 -6.90 -5.10
CA HIS A 69 -24.44 -7.74 -5.47
C HIS A 69 -25.19 -8.30 -4.26
N GLU A 70 -24.48 -8.71 -3.21
CA GLU A 70 -25.09 -9.15 -1.96
C GLU A 70 -25.81 -8.02 -1.22
N ASP A 71 -25.21 -6.83 -1.16
CA ASP A 71 -25.80 -5.63 -0.57
C ASP A 71 -27.07 -5.21 -1.31
N ASP A 72 -27.05 -5.26 -2.64
CA ASP A 72 -28.22 -4.95 -3.46
C ASP A 72 -29.33 -5.98 -3.24
N ARG A 73 -28.99 -7.27 -3.17
CA ARG A 73 -29.95 -8.33 -2.82
C ARG A 73 -30.54 -8.14 -1.42
N ARG A 74 -29.72 -7.79 -0.42
CA ARG A 74 -30.20 -7.48 0.94
C ARG A 74 -31.10 -6.24 0.92
N ARG A 75 -30.69 -5.18 0.23
CA ARG A 75 -31.52 -3.96 0.07
C ARG A 75 -32.86 -4.30 -0.55
N GLU A 76 -32.90 -5.08 -1.61
CA GLU A 76 -34.15 -5.46 -2.27
C GLU A 76 -35.04 -6.33 -1.37
N GLN A 77 -34.45 -7.28 -0.64
CA GLN A 77 -35.17 -8.13 0.31
C GLN A 77 -35.86 -7.31 1.41
N PHE A 78 -35.19 -6.28 1.94
CA PHE A 78 -35.70 -5.48 3.06
C PHE A 78 -36.30 -4.13 2.62
N ALA A 79 -36.29 -3.79 1.34
CA ALA A 79 -36.83 -2.53 0.83
C ALA A 79 -38.33 -2.35 1.15
N PRO A 80 -39.20 -3.36 0.99
CA PRO A 80 -40.62 -3.21 1.33
C PRO A 80 -40.85 -2.98 2.82
N ASP A 81 -40.12 -3.71 3.67
CA ASP A 81 -40.23 -3.56 5.13
C ASP A 81 -39.70 -2.19 5.58
N HIS A 82 -38.57 -1.74 5.02
CA HIS A 82 -38.03 -0.40 5.28
C HIS A 82 -39.03 0.68 4.86
N HIS A 83 -39.64 0.55 3.67
CA HIS A 83 -40.66 1.50 3.21
C HIS A 83 -41.88 1.52 4.15
N ARG A 84 -42.41 0.35 4.52
CA ARG A 84 -43.55 0.24 5.45
C ARG A 84 -43.25 0.80 6.83
N LEU A 85 -42.06 0.54 7.38
CA LEU A 85 -41.64 1.10 8.67
C LEU A 85 -41.49 2.61 8.61
N ASN A 86 -40.93 3.14 7.52
CA ASN A 86 -40.82 4.57 7.30
C ASN A 86 -42.20 5.23 7.17
N ASP A 87 -43.10 4.65 6.38
CA ASP A 87 -44.47 5.16 6.24
C ASP A 87 -45.23 5.14 7.56
N ARG A 88 -45.08 4.06 8.35
CA ARG A 88 -45.66 3.99 9.70
C ARG A 88 -45.10 5.08 10.60
N PHE A 89 -43.80 5.33 10.56
CA PHE A 89 -43.16 6.39 11.32
C PHE A 89 -43.66 7.78 10.90
N LEU A 90 -43.77 8.04 9.59
CA LEU A 90 -44.30 9.29 9.04
C LEU A 90 -45.77 9.49 9.41
N GLN A 91 -46.58 8.43 9.38
CA GLN A 91 -47.97 8.47 9.81
C GLN A 91 -48.07 8.77 11.31
N GLN A 92 -47.27 8.12 12.16
CA GLN A 92 -47.23 8.40 13.60
C GLN A 92 -46.83 9.85 13.90
N MET A 93 -45.84 10.38 13.17
CA MET A 93 -45.42 11.76 13.27
C MET A 93 -46.51 12.72 12.77
N SER A 94 -47.20 12.39 11.68
CA SER A 94 -48.29 13.21 11.15
C SER A 94 -49.51 13.20 12.07
N SER A 95 -49.86 12.06 12.67
CA SER A 95 -50.95 11.94 13.64
C SER A 95 -50.64 12.65 14.97
N ARG A 96 -49.36 12.70 15.40
CA ARG A 96 -48.94 13.55 16.54
C ARG A 96 -49.00 15.05 16.24
N ASN A 97 -48.98 15.43 14.96
CA ASN A 97 -49.05 16.81 14.49
C ASN A 97 -50.40 17.14 13.82
N ALA A 98 -51.39 16.24 13.88
CA ALA A 98 -52.71 16.46 13.31
C ALA A 98 -53.52 17.35 14.27
N PRO A 99 -54.16 18.43 13.77
CA PRO A 99 -54.97 19.29 14.62
C PRO A 99 -56.28 18.56 14.95
N LEU A 100 -56.32 17.87 16.10
CA LEU A 100 -57.60 17.62 16.78
C LEU A 100 -58.17 18.99 17.17
N GLY A 101 -59.45 19.18 16.87
CA GLY A 101 -60.14 20.45 16.99
C GLY A 101 -59.86 21.20 18.29
N ILE A 102 -59.65 22.51 18.13
CA ILE A 102 -59.86 23.61 19.07
C ILE A 102 -60.46 23.17 20.42
N ALA A 103 -59.58 22.88 21.38
CA ALA A 103 -59.75 23.31 22.76
C ALA A 103 -58.54 24.22 23.07
N GLU A 104 -58.82 25.35 23.71
CA GLU A 104 -57.95 26.50 23.92
C GLU A 104 -56.46 26.22 24.21
N PRO A 105 -55.54 27.09 23.74
CA PRO A 105 -54.14 27.01 24.08
C PRO A 105 -53.91 27.62 25.46
N THR A 106 -53.49 26.81 26.43
CA THR A 106 -52.72 27.32 27.58
C THR A 106 -51.26 27.44 27.16
N PRO A 107 -50.60 28.61 27.35
CA PRO A 107 -49.19 28.76 26.99
C PRO A 107 -48.35 28.25 28.16
N ASN A 108 -47.89 27.00 28.11
CA ASN A 108 -46.76 26.57 28.93
C ASN A 108 -45.46 26.79 28.15
N THR A 109 -44.88 27.97 28.41
CA THR A 109 -43.49 28.30 28.12
C THR A 109 -42.55 27.18 28.56
N SER A 110 -42.02 26.44 27.59
CA SER A 110 -40.64 25.95 27.61
C SER A 110 -40.10 26.00 26.19
N VAL A 111 -39.58 27.18 25.87
CA VAL A 111 -38.91 27.53 24.62
C VAL A 111 -37.64 26.69 24.48
N THR A 112 -37.64 25.75 23.55
CA THR A 112 -36.52 25.63 22.61
C THR A 112 -37.13 25.46 21.21
N PRO A 113 -36.87 26.38 20.27
CA PRO A 113 -37.36 26.21 18.90
C PRO A 113 -36.47 25.16 18.23
N LYS A 114 -36.96 23.92 18.13
CA LYS A 114 -36.46 22.98 17.11
C LYS A 114 -36.92 23.52 15.75
N VAL A 115 -36.07 24.36 15.16
CA VAL A 115 -36.17 24.76 13.75
C VAL A 115 -36.27 23.47 12.95
N LYS A 116 -37.41 23.22 12.32
CA LYS A 116 -37.58 22.12 11.36
C LYS A 116 -36.82 22.53 10.11
N MET A 117 -35.50 22.31 10.12
CA MET A 117 -34.64 22.53 8.95
C MET A 117 -35.15 21.63 7.82
N SER A 118 -35.26 22.19 6.62
CA SER A 118 -35.71 21.44 5.44
C SER A 118 -34.81 20.21 5.22
N LEU A 119 -35.34 19.10 4.69
CA LEU A 119 -34.54 17.89 4.41
C LEU A 119 -33.30 18.20 3.55
N LYS A 120 -33.43 19.17 2.63
CA LYS A 120 -32.34 19.70 1.81
C LYS A 120 -31.28 20.44 2.63
N GLU A 121 -31.71 21.11 3.68
CA GLU A 121 -30.85 21.86 4.60
C GLU A 121 -30.16 20.91 5.59
N GLN A 122 -30.84 19.86 6.05
CA GLN A 122 -30.25 18.79 6.84
C GLN A 122 -29.20 18.01 6.03
N GLU A 123 -29.44 17.75 4.74
CA GLU A 123 -28.45 17.11 3.88
C GLU A 123 -27.23 18.01 3.63
N LEU A 124 -27.46 19.32 3.48
CA LEU A 124 -26.39 20.32 3.41
C LEU A 124 -25.60 20.40 4.73
N GLU A 125 -26.28 20.29 5.87
CA GLU A 125 -25.67 20.27 7.19
C GLU A 125 -24.86 18.98 7.37
N HIS A 126 -25.38 17.81 6.99
CA HIS A 126 -24.62 16.55 6.98
C HIS A 126 -23.39 16.62 6.06
N LYS A 127 -23.52 17.25 4.89
CA LYS A 127 -22.37 17.48 4.00
C LYS A 127 -21.35 18.39 4.69
N ARG A 128 -21.78 19.49 5.32
CA ARG A 128 -20.91 20.41 6.05
C ARG A 128 -20.20 19.73 7.23
N THR A 129 -20.93 18.99 8.06
CA THR A 129 -20.35 18.29 9.22
C THR A 129 -19.41 17.18 8.77
N ASN A 130 -19.74 16.42 7.72
CA ASN A 130 -18.84 15.43 7.15
C ASN A 130 -17.58 16.08 6.57
N THR A 131 -17.69 17.19 5.84
CA THR A 131 -16.51 17.91 5.33
C THR A 131 -15.64 18.46 6.45
N ALA A 132 -16.23 19.01 7.52
CA ALA A 132 -15.49 19.50 8.67
C ALA A 132 -14.82 18.37 9.46
N PHE A 133 -15.47 17.20 9.53
CA PHE A 133 -14.92 16.00 10.14
C PHE A 133 -13.72 15.48 9.34
N LEU A 134 -13.83 15.41 8.00
CA LEU A 134 -12.71 15.03 7.12
C LEU A 134 -11.55 16.01 7.21
N ASP A 135 -11.79 17.33 7.18
CA ASP A 135 -10.74 18.35 7.36
C ASP A 135 -10.07 18.22 8.74
N LYS A 136 -10.83 17.92 9.79
CA LYS A 136 -10.27 17.69 11.13
C LYS A 136 -9.40 16.43 11.17
N LEU A 137 -9.81 15.34 10.51
CA LEU A 137 -9.01 14.12 10.40
C LEU A 137 -7.75 14.34 9.57
N GLU A 138 -7.84 15.06 8.45
CA GLU A 138 -6.69 15.43 7.62
C GLU A 138 -5.73 16.30 8.40
N ARG A 139 -6.21 17.27 9.19
CA ARG A 139 -5.38 18.07 10.09
C ARG A 139 -4.75 17.22 11.18
N GLN A 140 -5.49 16.29 11.78
CA GLN A 140 -4.92 15.38 12.77
C GLN A 140 -3.84 14.49 12.15
N MET A 141 -4.06 13.91 10.97
CA MET A 141 -3.01 13.17 10.25
C MET A 141 -1.83 14.07 9.87
N LYS A 142 -2.07 15.32 9.48
CA LYS A 142 -1.02 16.28 9.14
C LYS A 142 -0.27 16.78 10.37
N THR A 143 -0.92 16.86 11.54
CA THR A 143 -0.30 17.13 12.84
C THR A 143 0.48 15.93 13.34
N GLU A 144 -0.03 14.71 13.20
CA GLU A 144 0.66 13.46 13.52
C GLU A 144 1.89 13.25 12.61
N MET A 145 1.80 13.63 11.32
CA MET A 145 2.95 13.68 10.41
C MET A 145 3.88 14.91 10.62
N ASN A 146 3.50 15.88 11.45
CA ASN A 146 4.30 17.06 11.79
C ASN A 146 4.77 17.05 13.26
N ILE A 147 4.58 15.95 13.98
CA ILE A 147 5.17 15.67 15.31
C ILE A 147 6.48 14.85 15.19
N CYS A 148 7.02 14.69 13.98
CA CYS A 148 8.40 14.26 13.75
C CYS A 148 9.06 15.04 12.60
N GLY A 149 8.93 16.37 12.64
CA GLY A 149 9.42 17.26 11.59
C GLY A 149 9.45 18.72 12.04
N GLU A 150 10.43 19.02 12.89
CA GLU A 150 11.10 20.31 13.10
C GLU A 150 10.28 21.61 13.10
N SER A 151 10.45 22.29 14.24
CA SER A 151 10.71 23.73 14.32
C SER A 151 10.92 24.45 12.98
N SER A 152 10.16 25.52 12.76
CA SER A 152 10.70 26.68 12.06
C SER A 152 9.93 27.93 12.42
N SER A 153 10.58 28.80 13.19
CA SER A 153 10.52 30.23 12.89
C SER A 153 11.78 30.62 12.10
N PRO A 154 11.72 31.67 11.27
CA PRO A 154 12.58 31.83 10.12
C PRO A 154 13.78 32.76 10.40
N SER A 155 14.97 32.41 9.91
CA SER A 155 15.98 33.43 9.58
C SER A 155 17.10 32.90 8.67
N GLN A 156 17.23 33.58 7.53
CA GLN A 156 18.44 34.00 6.79
C GLN A 156 19.63 33.07 6.51
N SER A 157 19.96 33.08 5.21
CA SER A 157 21.28 33.06 4.53
C SER A 157 21.87 31.70 4.06
N PRO A 158 22.40 31.62 2.81
CA PRO A 158 23.12 30.46 2.26
C PRO A 158 24.65 30.62 2.44
N PRO A 159 25.48 29.55 2.55
CA PRO A 159 25.98 28.85 1.35
C PRO A 159 26.45 27.36 1.49
N GLU A 160 26.58 26.71 0.31
CA GLU A 160 27.52 25.65 -0.14
C GLU A 160 27.48 24.18 0.40
N PRO A 161 27.86 23.19 -0.44
CA PRO A 161 27.63 21.76 -0.23
C PRO A 161 28.90 20.99 0.20
N LEU A 162 28.80 20.13 1.22
CA LEU A 162 29.84 19.15 1.55
C LEU A 162 29.22 17.77 1.83
N CYS A 163 29.69 16.80 1.06
CA CYS A 163 29.55 15.37 1.33
C CYS A 163 30.21 14.97 2.66
N SER A 164 29.71 13.87 3.23
CA SER A 164 30.45 12.74 3.84
C SER A 164 30.10 12.48 5.30
N GLY A 165 29.90 11.19 5.63
CA GLY A 165 30.05 10.68 7.00
C GLY A 165 28.97 9.71 7.46
N ARG A 166 29.28 8.41 7.37
CA ARG A 166 28.56 7.29 8.02
C ARG A 166 28.75 7.30 9.55
N THR A 167 27.76 6.79 10.29
CA THR A 167 27.89 5.90 11.48
C THR A 167 26.55 5.15 11.61
N ALA A 168 26.41 3.85 11.33
CA ALA A 168 26.86 2.66 12.08
C ALA A 168 26.31 2.59 13.53
N GLY A 169 25.54 1.52 13.80
CA GLY A 169 24.95 1.09 15.09
C GLY A 169 23.43 1.05 15.00
N ASP A 170 22.68 -0.03 15.22
CA ASP A 170 22.87 -1.41 15.69
C ASP A 170 21.65 -2.19 15.12
N GLY A 171 21.71 -3.43 14.61
CA GLY A 171 22.01 -4.63 15.40
C GLY A 171 20.76 -5.33 15.95
N GLU A 172 19.66 -5.45 15.17
CA GLU A 172 18.53 -6.35 15.48
C GLU A 172 18.53 -7.47 14.43
N PRO A 173 18.72 -8.75 14.80
CA PRO A 173 18.70 -9.84 13.84
C PRO A 173 17.24 -10.10 13.47
N ASN A 174 16.97 -10.21 12.17
CA ASN A 174 15.65 -10.38 11.58
C ASN A 174 15.08 -11.80 11.81
N THR A 175 15.23 -12.35 13.03
CA THR A 175 14.94 -13.76 13.39
C THR A 175 13.47 -14.09 13.37
N ALA A 176 12.60 -13.12 13.68
CA ALA A 176 11.16 -13.30 13.61
C ALA A 176 10.69 -13.56 12.17
N SER A 177 11.28 -12.87 11.19
CA SER A 177 10.97 -13.05 9.77
C SER A 177 11.42 -14.42 9.25
N ASP A 178 12.57 -14.91 9.71
CA ASP A 178 13.11 -16.21 9.32
C ASP A 178 12.32 -17.36 9.95
N PHE A 179 11.91 -17.21 11.21
CA PHE A 179 11.06 -18.18 11.92
C PHE A 179 9.69 -18.34 11.24
N GLU A 180 9.01 -17.24 10.93
CA GLU A 180 7.70 -17.29 10.29
C GLU A 180 7.78 -17.84 8.86
N TRP A 181 8.86 -17.54 8.13
CA TRP A 181 9.14 -18.13 6.83
C TRP A 181 9.38 -19.64 6.88
N ALA A 182 10.18 -20.10 7.84
CA ALA A 182 10.46 -21.52 8.05
C ALA A 182 9.19 -22.30 8.41
N LEU A 183 8.36 -21.74 9.29
CA LEU A 183 7.07 -22.32 9.67
C LEU A 183 6.13 -22.46 8.47
N MET A 184 5.97 -21.39 7.69
CA MET A 184 5.14 -21.41 6.47
C MET A 184 5.61 -22.45 5.45
N LYS A 185 6.93 -22.59 5.30
CA LYS A 185 7.54 -23.58 4.40
C LYS A 185 7.30 -25.01 4.89
N LEU A 186 7.38 -25.27 6.20
CA LEU A 186 7.03 -26.56 6.80
C LEU A 186 5.56 -26.89 6.64
N MET A 187 4.64 -25.96 6.89
CA MET A 187 3.20 -26.16 6.68
C MET A 187 2.86 -26.48 5.22
N THR A 188 3.64 -25.97 4.28
CA THR A 188 3.48 -26.27 2.84
C THR A 188 3.98 -27.67 2.48
N LYS A 189 5.03 -28.15 3.15
CA LYS A 189 5.64 -29.47 2.90
C LYS A 189 4.92 -30.60 3.64
N PHE A 190 4.37 -30.30 4.81
CA PHE A 190 3.67 -31.23 5.69
C PHE A 190 2.25 -30.71 5.99
N PRO A 191 1.34 -30.73 5.00
CA PRO A 191 -0.01 -30.20 5.17
C PRO A 191 -0.87 -30.97 6.18
N ASP A 192 -0.49 -32.22 6.48
CA ASP A 192 -1.16 -33.09 7.44
C ASP A 192 -0.67 -32.88 8.89
N PHE A 193 0.40 -32.10 9.09
CA PHE A 193 0.93 -31.79 10.41
C PHE A 193 0.25 -30.55 11.02
N ASN A 194 -0.05 -30.65 12.32
CA ASN A 194 -0.64 -29.55 13.07
C ASN A 194 0.34 -28.37 13.17
N LYS A 195 -0.15 -27.15 12.93
CA LYS A 195 0.62 -25.90 12.99
C LYS A 195 1.36 -25.75 14.32
N ASP A 196 0.67 -25.98 15.43
CA ASP A 196 1.25 -25.85 16.78
C ASP A 196 2.41 -26.83 17.00
N ALA A 197 2.31 -28.04 16.45
CA ALA A 197 3.39 -29.03 16.53
C ALA A 197 4.61 -28.63 15.68
N LEU A 198 4.38 -28.02 14.51
CA LEU A 198 5.46 -27.48 13.67
C LEU A 198 6.13 -26.27 14.33
N GLU A 199 5.38 -25.42 15.01
CA GLU A 199 5.92 -24.29 15.80
C GLU A 199 6.79 -24.78 16.96
N ASP A 200 6.35 -25.81 17.69
CA ASP A 200 7.10 -26.41 18.79
C ASP A 200 8.42 -27.04 18.31
N ILE A 201 8.39 -27.76 17.19
CA ILE A 201 9.59 -28.36 16.59
C ILE A 201 10.54 -27.27 16.11
N LEU A 202 10.03 -26.22 15.46
CA LEU A 202 10.84 -25.12 14.97
C LEU A 202 11.45 -24.31 16.12
N ASN A 203 10.73 -24.15 17.24
CA ASN A 203 11.26 -23.58 18.48
C ASN A 203 12.38 -24.44 19.08
N GLN A 204 12.25 -25.77 19.06
CA GLN A 204 13.31 -26.69 19.49
C GLN A 204 14.55 -26.59 18.58
N CYS A 205 14.36 -26.32 17.29
CA CYS A 205 15.42 -26.11 16.31
C CYS A 205 15.94 -24.66 16.24
N SER A 206 15.62 -23.79 17.22
CA SER A 206 16.04 -22.38 17.25
C SER A 206 15.67 -21.57 15.98
N GLY A 207 14.58 -21.94 15.31
CA GLY A 207 14.14 -21.32 14.06
C GLY A 207 14.81 -21.86 12.79
N ASP A 208 15.64 -22.91 12.89
CA ASP A 208 16.30 -23.52 11.72
C ASP A 208 15.36 -24.47 10.97
N TYR A 209 15.00 -24.08 9.75
CA TYR A 209 14.15 -24.85 8.84
C TYR A 209 14.74 -26.23 8.47
N GLU A 210 16.05 -26.30 8.19
CA GLU A 210 16.64 -27.53 7.65
C GLU A 210 16.69 -28.62 8.74
N GLN A 211 17.01 -28.23 9.97
CA GLN A 211 16.98 -29.15 11.12
C GLN A 211 15.57 -29.64 11.42
N ALA A 212 14.58 -28.74 11.43
CA ALA A 212 13.18 -29.11 11.63
C ALA A 212 12.66 -30.02 10.50
N TYR A 213 13.09 -29.79 9.26
CA TYR A 213 12.73 -30.60 8.11
C TYR A 213 13.31 -32.02 8.19
N GLU A 214 14.58 -32.17 8.59
CA GLU A 214 15.18 -33.49 8.79
C GLU A 214 14.42 -34.32 9.82
N LEU A 215 14.04 -33.72 10.95
CA LEU A 215 13.26 -34.38 12.01
C LEU A 215 11.88 -34.87 11.56
N LEU A 216 11.25 -34.15 10.63
CA LEU A 216 9.92 -34.46 10.10
C LEU A 216 9.96 -35.39 8.88
N SER A 217 11.14 -35.58 8.27
CA SER A 217 11.34 -36.39 7.07
C SER A 217 11.78 -37.85 7.34
N LEU A 218 11.97 -38.20 8.61
CA LEU A 218 12.26 -39.55 9.12
C LEU A 218 11.00 -40.41 9.19
#